data_AF-I8TPE2-F1
#
_entry.id   AF-I8TPE2-F1
#
_cell.length_a   1.000
_cell.length_b   1.000
_cell.length_c   1.000
_cell.angle_alpha   90.00
_cell.angle_beta   90.00
_cell.angle_gamma   90.00
#
_symmetry.space_group_name_H-M   'P 1'
#
loop_
_entity.id
_entity.type
_entity.pdbx_description
1 polymer ?
#
loop_
_entity_poly.entity_id
_entity_poly.type
_entity_poly.pdbx_seq_one_letter_code
_entity_poly.pdbx_strand_id
1 'polypeptide(L)'
;MSNAQAYYELYRGSSLGLSLTDTLDDLINDGRIEPQLAMKILSTFDRVITEVLADKVRARLTFKGHLDTYRFCDEVWTFLIKDVTFKLDNQTTVQADKVKIVSCNSKRPGEA
;
A
#
# COMPACT_ATOMS: atom_id res chain seq x y z
N MET A 1 10.07 17.21 -17.57
CA MET A 1 10.14 15.76 -17.86
C MET A 1 9.32 15.07 -16.78
N SER A 2 8.05 14.78 -17.05
CA SER A 2 7.19 14.07 -16.11
C SER A 2 7.69 12.64 -16.03
N ASN A 3 8.37 12.29 -14.93
CA ASN A 3 8.56 10.89 -14.59
C ASN A 3 7.15 10.35 -14.36
N ALA A 4 6.59 9.66 -15.37
CA ALA A 4 5.33 8.96 -15.18
C ALA A 4 5.60 7.93 -14.09
N GLN A 5 5.15 8.21 -12.88
CA GLN A 5 5.30 7.32 -11.75
C GLN A 5 4.48 6.08 -12.06
N ALA A 6 5.13 5.06 -12.63
CA ALA A 6 4.47 3.86 -13.15
C ALA A 6 3.86 2.99 -12.04
N TYR A 7 4.24 3.24 -10.79
CA TYR A 7 3.84 2.45 -9.62
C TYR A 7 3.38 3.37 -8.50
N TYR A 8 2.31 2.96 -7.81
CA TYR A 8 1.79 3.71 -6.67
C TYR A 8 2.74 3.64 -5.48
N GLU A 9 2.91 4.79 -4.81
CA GLU A 9 3.64 4.86 -3.53
C GLU A 9 2.79 4.40 -2.34
N LEU A 10 1.56 3.89 -2.59
CA LEU A 10 0.59 3.45 -1.58
C LEU A 10 1.20 2.51 -0.54
N TYR A 11 2.03 1.56 -1.00
CA TYR A 11 2.63 0.54 -0.15
C TYR A 11 3.76 1.05 0.74
N ARG A 12 4.25 2.29 0.55
CA ARG A 12 5.20 2.91 1.47
C ARG A 12 4.58 3.14 2.86
N GLY A 13 3.25 3.30 2.93
CA GLY A 13 2.51 3.38 4.20
C GLY A 13 2.22 2.03 4.87
N SER A 14 2.67 0.91 4.28
CA SER A 14 2.60 -0.40 4.94
C SER A 14 3.68 -0.54 6.01
N SER A 15 3.53 -1.49 6.93
CA SER A 15 4.58 -1.75 7.95
C SER A 15 5.96 -1.97 7.34
N LEU A 16 6.05 -2.69 6.21
CA LEU A 16 7.32 -2.90 5.51
C LEU A 16 7.87 -1.60 4.90
N GLY A 17 6.99 -0.80 4.28
CA GLY A 17 7.36 0.48 3.69
C GLY A 17 7.81 1.52 4.72
N LEU A 18 7.14 1.57 5.88
CA LEU A 18 7.51 2.42 7.00
C LEU A 18 8.87 2.03 7.55
N SER A 19 9.09 0.74 7.85
CA SER A 19 10.40 0.27 8.34
C SER A 19 11.54 0.56 7.36
N LEU A 20 11.29 0.45 6.05
CA LEU A 20 12.25 0.84 5.02
C LEU A 20 12.53 2.35 5.07
N THR A 21 11.49 3.18 5.14
CA THR A 21 11.62 4.65 5.15
C THR A 21 12.37 5.11 6.39
N ASP A 22 12.02 4.60 7.57
CA ASP A 22 12.69 4.90 8.83
C ASP A 22 14.20 4.55 8.75
N THR A 23 14.52 3.37 8.19
CA THR A 23 15.92 2.94 8.02
C THR A 23 16.68 3.86 7.04
N LEU A 24 16.03 4.30 5.96
CA LEU A 24 16.66 5.20 4.99
C LEU A 24 16.90 6.58 5.60
N ASP A 25 15.96 7.08 6.40
CA ASP A 25 16.10 8.35 7.10
C ASP A 25 17.25 8.32 8.12
N ASP A 26 17.39 7.23 8.89
CA ASP A 26 18.53 7.03 9.79
C ASP A 26 19.88 7.06 9.04
N LEU A 27 19.97 6.35 7.90
CA LEU A 27 21.19 6.33 7.08
C LEU A 27 21.53 7.71 6.48
N ILE A 28 20.53 8.52 6.16
CA ILE A 28 20.71 9.90 5.70
C ILE A 28 21.22 10.77 6.85
N ASN A 29 20.59 10.67 8.02
CA ASN A 29 20.97 11.43 9.22
C ASN A 29 22.40 11.13 9.67
N ASP A 30 22.83 9.88 9.54
CA ASP A 30 24.22 9.46 9.79
C ASP A 30 25.21 9.86 8.68
N GLY A 31 24.74 10.49 7.60
CA GLY A 31 25.57 10.87 6.45
C GLY A 31 26.11 9.68 5.64
N ARG A 32 25.50 8.50 5.78
CA ARG A 32 25.94 7.25 5.13
C ARG A 32 25.44 7.11 3.70
N ILE A 33 24.28 7.69 3.41
CA ILE A 33 23.71 7.76 2.05
C ILE A 33 23.17 9.16 1.76
N GLU A 34 23.14 9.53 0.49
CA GLU A 34 22.47 10.76 0.07
C GLU A 34 20.95 10.57 -0.13
N PRO A 35 20.14 11.61 0.09
CA PRO A 35 18.69 11.56 -0.13
C PRO A 35 18.28 11.09 -1.53
N GLN A 36 19.08 11.41 -2.56
CA GLN A 36 18.82 10.97 -3.93
C GLN A 36 18.91 9.44 -4.08
N LEU A 37 19.79 8.79 -3.32
CA LEU A 37 19.90 7.33 -3.33
C LEU A 37 18.69 6.70 -2.61
N ALA A 38 18.26 7.25 -1.48
CA ALA A 38 17.06 6.79 -0.78
C ALA A 38 15.81 6.85 -1.69
N MET A 39 15.63 7.94 -2.44
CA MET A 39 14.53 8.06 -3.40
C MET A 39 14.57 6.98 -4.50
N LYS A 40 15.76 6.60 -4.98
CA LYS A 40 15.91 5.49 -5.94
C LYS A 40 15.55 4.14 -5.32
N ILE A 41 15.90 3.92 -4.05
CA ILE A 41 15.54 2.71 -3.31
C ILE A 41 14.02 2.63 -3.14
N LEU A 42 13.36 3.74 -2.75
CA LEU A 42 11.91 3.80 -2.59
C LEU A 42 11.17 3.57 -3.92
N SER A 43 11.65 4.17 -5.02
CA SER A 43 11.10 3.90 -6.35
C SER A 43 11.25 2.42 -6.77
N THR A 44 12.36 1.78 -6.38
CA THR A 44 12.56 0.34 -6.60
C THR A 44 11.60 -0.48 -5.74
N PHE A 45 11.39 -0.09 -4.49
CA PHE A 45 10.43 -0.71 -3.59
C PHE A 45 9.02 -0.67 -4.16
N ASP A 46 8.54 0.49 -4.63
CA ASP A 46 7.18 0.63 -5.20
C ASP A 46 6.92 -0.35 -6.34
N ARG A 47 7.93 -0.52 -7.21
CA ARG A 47 7.88 -1.49 -8.31
C ARG A 47 7.83 -2.92 -7.79
N VAL A 48 8.80 -3.30 -6.95
CA VAL A 48 8.98 -4.68 -6.49
C VAL A 48 7.80 -5.16 -5.68
N ILE A 49 7.28 -4.35 -4.76
CA ILE A 49 6.14 -4.76 -3.93
C ILE A 49 4.89 -5.00 -4.78
N THR A 50 4.64 -4.15 -5.78
CA THR A 50 3.51 -4.30 -6.71
C THR A 50 3.63 -5.58 -7.52
N GLU A 51 4.80 -5.86 -8.09
CA GLU A 51 5.05 -7.06 -8.88
C GLU A 51 4.95 -8.34 -8.02
N VAL A 52 5.53 -8.35 -6.82
CA VAL A 52 5.51 -9.51 -5.93
C VAL A 52 4.11 -9.81 -5.43
N LEU A 53 3.32 -8.79 -5.06
CA LEU A 53 1.93 -8.98 -4.66
C LEU A 53 1.10 -9.56 -5.81
N ALA A 54 1.28 -9.08 -7.05
CA ALA A 54 0.57 -9.60 -8.21
C ALA A 54 0.98 -11.03 -8.59
N ASP A 55 2.29 -11.33 -8.55
CA ASP A 55 2.81 -12.62 -9.02
C ASP A 55 2.73 -13.73 -7.95
N LYS A 56 3.05 -13.42 -6.68
CA LYS A 56 3.24 -14.45 -5.64
C LYS A 56 2.03 -14.63 -4.73
N VAL A 57 1.20 -13.60 -4.53
CA VAL A 57 0.07 -13.71 -3.60
C VAL A 57 -1.15 -14.29 -4.30
N ARG A 58 -1.69 -15.37 -3.72
CA ARG A 58 -2.89 -16.07 -4.20
C ARG A 58 -3.98 -16.19 -3.13
N ALA A 59 -3.65 -15.85 -1.89
CA ALA A 59 -4.58 -15.89 -0.78
C ALA A 59 -5.75 -14.93 -1.04
N ARG A 60 -6.96 -15.39 -0.73
CA ARG A 60 -8.20 -14.61 -0.82
C ARG A 60 -8.77 -14.42 0.57
N LEU A 61 -9.55 -13.35 0.69
CA LEU A 61 -10.35 -13.09 1.86
C LEU A 61 -11.68 -12.50 1.45
N THR A 62 -12.67 -12.63 2.32
CA THR A 62 -13.93 -11.89 2.24
C THR A 62 -14.12 -11.13 3.54
N PHE A 63 -14.84 -10.01 3.51
CA PHE A 63 -15.16 -9.28 4.72
C PHE A 63 -16.59 -8.76 4.70
N LYS A 64 -17.14 -8.58 5.89
CA LYS A 64 -18.43 -7.91 6.13
C LYS A 64 -18.25 -6.90 7.26
N GLY A 65 -18.95 -5.78 7.19
CA GLY A 65 -18.95 -4.74 8.22
C GLY A 65 -19.90 -3.61 7.83
N HIS A 66 -19.93 -2.56 8.65
CA HIS A 66 -20.77 -1.39 8.45
C HIS A 66 -19.96 -0.25 7.88
N LEU A 67 -20.34 0.25 6.70
CA LEU A 67 -19.67 1.42 6.10
C LEU A 67 -19.97 2.66 6.95
N ASP A 68 -18.93 3.32 7.46
CA ASP A 68 -19.00 4.56 8.24
C ASP A 68 -18.97 5.78 7.31
N THR A 69 -17.95 5.84 6.45
CA THR A 69 -17.82 6.89 5.43
C THR A 69 -16.93 6.42 4.28
N TYR A 70 -17.05 7.08 3.13
CA TYR A 70 -16.26 6.82 1.94
C TYR A 70 -15.84 8.12 1.25
N ARG A 71 -14.76 8.05 0.46
CA ARG A 71 -14.28 9.14 -0.39
C ARG A 71 -13.66 8.57 -1.64
N PHE A 72 -13.94 9.21 -2.77
CA PHE A 72 -13.23 9.01 -4.01
C PHE A 72 -12.63 10.35 -4.46
N CYS A 73 -11.31 10.39 -4.63
CA CYS A 73 -10.57 11.57 -5.08
C CYS A 73 -9.29 11.08 -5.77
N ASP A 74 -8.92 11.69 -6.89
CA ASP A 74 -7.69 11.37 -7.65
C ASP A 74 -7.53 9.87 -7.95
N GLU A 75 -8.62 9.22 -8.35
CA GLU A 75 -8.68 7.77 -8.63
C GLU A 75 -8.38 6.84 -7.44
N VAL A 76 -8.39 7.38 -6.22
CA VAL A 76 -8.19 6.62 -4.98
C VAL A 76 -9.49 6.55 -4.19
N TRP A 77 -9.91 5.33 -3.90
CA TRP A 77 -10.99 5.06 -2.96
C TRP A 77 -10.45 4.96 -1.53
N THR A 78 -11.13 5.62 -0.60
CA THR A 78 -10.91 5.44 0.84
C THR A 78 -12.23 5.08 1.52
N PHE A 79 -12.27 3.98 2.25
CA PHE A 79 -13.41 3.55 3.05
C PHE A 79 -13.02 3.49 4.52
N LEU A 80 -13.91 3.94 5.41
CA LEU A 80 -13.87 3.61 6.83
C LEU A 80 -15.02 2.66 7.12
N ILE A 81 -14.71 1.48 7.66
CA ILE A 81 -15.67 0.42 7.93
C ILE A 81 -15.58 0.07 9.42
N LYS A 82 -16.73 -0.09 10.08
CA LYS A 82 -16.88 -0.48 11.48
C LYS A 82 -17.35 -1.92 11.61
N ASP A 83 -17.05 -2.54 12.75
CA ASP A 83 -17.48 -3.89 13.13
C ASP A 83 -17.17 -4.92 12.03
N VAL A 84 -15.92 -4.93 11.58
CA VAL A 84 -15.49 -5.70 10.42
C VAL A 84 -15.12 -7.12 10.83
N THR A 85 -15.67 -8.10 10.13
CA THR A 85 -15.25 -9.50 10.21
C THR A 85 -14.62 -9.92 8.88
N PHE A 86 -13.34 -10.25 8.89
CA PHE A 86 -12.63 -10.89 7.80
C PHE A 86 -12.72 -12.41 7.92
N LYS A 87 -12.90 -13.08 6.77
CA LYS A 87 -12.84 -14.53 6.61
C LYS A 87 -11.74 -14.86 5.61
N LEU A 88 -10.73 -15.59 6.07
CA LEU A 88 -9.61 -16.08 5.29
C LEU A 88 -9.93 -17.46 4.70
N ASP A 89 -9.20 -17.87 3.66
CA ASP A 89 -9.42 -19.16 2.98
C ASP A 89 -9.23 -20.38 3.90
N ASN A 90 -8.39 -20.25 4.93
CA ASN A 90 -8.17 -21.28 5.94
C ASN A 90 -9.26 -21.33 7.03
N GLN A 91 -10.42 -20.72 6.78
CA GLN A 91 -11.55 -20.57 7.71
C GLN A 91 -11.25 -19.74 8.96
N THR A 92 -10.07 -19.12 9.06
CA THR A 92 -9.75 -18.21 10.15
C THR A 92 -10.60 -16.95 10.03
N THR A 93 -11.13 -16.50 11.15
CA THR A 93 -11.89 -15.26 11.24
C THR A 93 -11.08 -14.24 12.04
N VAL A 94 -11.05 -13.00 11.55
CA VAL A 94 -10.39 -11.88 12.23
C VAL A 94 -11.40 -10.76 12.37
N GLN A 95 -11.56 -10.23 13.57
CA GLN A 95 -12.48 -9.13 13.86
C GLN A 95 -11.71 -7.84 14.14
N ALA A 96 -12.28 -6.71 13.75
CA ALA A 96 -11.76 -5.39 14.03
C ALA A 96 -12.89 -4.37 14.18
N ASP A 97 -12.82 -3.54 15.22
CA ASP A 97 -13.83 -2.51 15.49
C ASP A 97 -13.89 -1.46 14.37
N LYS A 98 -12.73 -1.13 13.78
CA LYS A 98 -12.61 -0.13 12.71
C LYS A 98 -11.46 -0.43 11.77
N VAL A 99 -11.72 -0.33 10.46
CA VAL A 99 -10.73 -0.53 9.40
C VAL A 99 -10.78 0.63 8.41
N LYS A 100 -9.60 1.10 7.98
CA LYS A 100 -9.44 2.00 6.83
C LYS A 100 -8.95 1.20 5.63
N ILE A 101 -9.72 1.22 4.54
CA ILE A 101 -9.31 0.61 3.26
C ILE A 101 -8.95 1.75 2.30
N VAL A 102 -7.74 1.73 1.75
CA VAL A 102 -7.29 2.63 0.68
C VAL A 102 -7.00 1.79 -0.55
N SER A 103 -7.63 2.11 -1.67
CA SER A 103 -7.50 1.37 -2.92
C SER A 103 -7.29 2.32 -4.09
N CYS A 104 -6.20 2.11 -4.82
CA CYS A 104 -5.97 2.78 -6.09
C CYS A 104 -6.60 1.99 -7.25
N ASN A 105 -6.77 2.66 -8.38
CA ASN A 105 -7.16 2.02 -9.64
C ASN A 105 -6.10 0.98 -10.06
N SER A 106 -6.53 -0.20 -10.52
CA SER A 106 -5.64 -1.28 -10.94
C SER A 106 -5.01 -1.04 -12.31
N LYS A 107 -5.56 -0.10 -13.10
CA LYS A 107 -4.96 0.31 -14.38
C LYS A 107 -3.66 1.06 -14.13
N ARG A 108 -2.65 0.79 -14.95
CA ARG A 108 -1.40 1.57 -14.93
C ARG A 108 -1.70 2.99 -15.42
N PRO A 109 -1.10 4.04 -14.84
CA PRO A 109 -1.24 5.40 -15.35
C PRO A 109 -0.86 5.45 -16.83
N GLY A 110 -1.84 5.65 -17.72
CA GLY A 110 -1.66 5.69 -19.17
C GLY A 110 -2.31 4.55 -19.98
N GLU A 111 -2.92 3.54 -19.34
CA GLU A 111 -3.73 2.53 -20.03
C GLU A 111 -5.23 2.88 -19.98
N ALA A 112 -5.84 3.10 -21.16
CA ALA A 112 -7.26 3.42 -21.32
C ALA A 112 -8.18 2.22 -21.02
#